data_AF-A0A4R9JTF4-F1
#
_entry.id   AF-A0A4R9JTF4-F1
#
_cell.length_a   1.000
_cell.length_b   1.000
_cell.length_c   1.000
_cell.angle_alpha   90.00
_cell.angle_beta   90.00
_cell.angle_gamma   90.00
#
_symmetry.space_group_name_H-M   'P 1'
#
loop_
_entity.id
_entity.type
_entity.pdbx_description
1 polymer ?
#
loop_
_entity_poly.entity_id
_entity_poly.type
_entity_poly.pdbx_seq_one_letter_code
_entity_poly.pdbx_strand_id
1 'polypeptide(L)'
;MFFLFLHFSLFLLFSLLYWFRFRSEVTGPKGNILQEIQTASTQWKSKPHLILLLAFVLFLTLPLTIGFQFYLRSDANVLVVIVWIIWAYNWSKYSFFRE
;
A
#
# COMPACT_ATOMS: atom_id res chain seq x y z
N MET A 1 -0.04 11.46 16.62
CA MET A 1 0.91 12.05 15.65
C MET A 1 2.09 11.13 15.36
N PHE A 2 2.75 10.57 16.37
CA PHE A 2 3.86 9.63 16.17
C PHE A 2 3.52 8.45 15.24
N PHE A 3 2.37 7.79 15.45
CA PHE A 3 1.96 6.65 14.62
C PHE A 3 1.76 7.02 13.14
N LEU A 4 1.10 8.14 12.87
CA LEU A 4 0.94 8.67 11.51
C LEU A 4 2.30 8.97 10.87
N PHE A 5 3.21 9.61 11.61
CA PHE A 5 4.56 9.91 11.14
C PHE A 5 5.36 8.64 10.82
N LEU A 6 5.31 7.64 11.70
CA LEU A 6 5.95 6.34 11.48
C LEU A 6 5.39 5.65 10.23
N HIS A 7 4.06 5.67 10.06
CA HIS A 7 3.38 5.09 8.90
C HIS A 7 3.86 5.71 7.59
N PHE A 8 3.89 7.05 7.50
CA PHE A 8 4.42 7.75 6.33
C PHE A 8 5.90 7.48 6.11
N SER A 9 6.70 7.46 7.16
CA SER A 9 8.13 7.20 7.07
C SER A 9 8.41 5.79 6.51
N LEU A 10 7.70 4.78 7.00
CA LEU A 10 7.80 3.40 6.49
C LEU A 10 7.28 3.29 5.06
N PHE A 11 6.17 3.95 4.74
CA PHE A 11 5.61 3.96 3.39
C PHE A 11 6.60 4.54 2.39
N LEU A 12 7.20 5.68 2.71
CA LEU A 12 8.22 6.32 1.89
C LEU A 12 9.48 5.46 1.81
N LEU A 13 9.96 4.93 2.94
CA LEU A 13 11.15 4.07 2.97
C LEU A 13 10.99 2.87 2.03
N PHE A 14 9.90 2.10 2.14
CA PHE A 14 9.69 0.93 1.29
C PHE A 14 9.45 1.31 -0.17
N SER A 15 8.74 2.41 -0.44
CA SER A 15 8.54 2.90 -1.81
C SER A 15 9.86 3.30 -2.46
N LEU A 16 10.73 4.01 -1.74
CA LEU A 16 12.05 4.43 -2.22
C LEU A 16 12.98 3.23 -2.39
N LEU A 17 13.03 2.32 -1.41
CA LEU A 17 13.80 1.09 -1.51
C LEU A 17 13.36 0.27 -2.73
N TYR A 18 12.06 0.11 -2.93
CA TYR A 18 11.56 -0.58 -4.11
C TYR A 18 12.01 0.13 -5.39
N TRP A 19 11.73 1.43 -5.52
CA TRP A 19 11.97 2.18 -6.74
C TRP A 19 13.45 2.25 -7.14
N PHE A 20 14.33 2.57 -6.19
CA PHE A 20 15.74 2.84 -6.47
C PHE A 20 16.64 1.61 -6.38
N ARG A 21 16.26 0.59 -5.58
CA ARG A 21 17.11 -0.57 -5.35
C ARG A 21 16.54 -1.86 -5.95
N PHE A 22 15.30 -2.20 -5.62
CA PHE A 22 14.80 -3.56 -5.88
C PHE A 22 14.09 -3.70 -7.23
N ARG A 23 13.55 -2.61 -7.79
CA ARG A 23 12.83 -2.64 -9.07
C ARG A 23 13.72 -3.05 -10.25
N SER A 24 15.03 -2.79 -10.19
CA SER A 24 15.99 -3.27 -11.18
C SER A 24 16.22 -4.78 -11.12
N GLU A 25 16.01 -5.40 -9.96
CA GLU A 25 16.23 -6.82 -9.70
C GLU A 25 15.02 -7.69 -10.12
N VAL A 26 13.85 -7.08 -10.38
CA VAL A 26 12.63 -7.78 -10.79
C VAL A 26 12.59 -7.99 -12.31
N THR A 27 12.36 -9.23 -12.73
CA THR A 27 12.04 -9.59 -14.12
C THR A 27 10.53 -9.52 -14.34
N GLY A 28 10.08 -8.82 -15.38
CA GLY A 28 8.64 -8.65 -15.66
C GLY A 28 8.29 -7.31 -16.30
N PRO A 29 6.98 -7.03 -16.49
CA PRO A 29 6.51 -5.81 -17.13
C PRO A 29 6.78 -4.60 -16.22
N LYS A 30 7.81 -3.83 -16.60
CA LYS A 30 8.17 -2.58 -15.93
C LYS A 30 7.25 -1.47 -16.40
N GLY A 31 6.67 -0.73 -15.46
CA GLY A 31 5.88 0.49 -15.74
C GLY A 31 4.41 0.39 -15.34
N ASN A 32 3.86 -0.82 -15.18
CA ASN A 32 2.50 -1.03 -14.71
C ASN A 32 2.52 -1.50 -13.25
N ILE A 33 2.46 -0.56 -12.31
CA ILE A 33 2.54 -0.84 -10.87
C ILE A 33 1.50 -1.87 -10.42
N LEU A 34 0.28 -1.85 -10.99
CA LEU A 34 -0.77 -2.82 -10.66
C LEU A 34 -0.35 -4.24 -11.04
N GLN A 35 0.29 -4.40 -12.20
CA GLN A 35 0.81 -5.70 -12.65
C GLN A 35 2.05 -6.12 -11.84
N GLU A 36 2.93 -5.17 -11.50
CA GLU A 36 4.07 -5.43 -10.60
C GLU A 36 3.60 -5.91 -9.22
N ILE A 37 2.50 -5.35 -8.67
CA ILE A 37 1.86 -5.79 -7.42
C ILE A 37 1.22 -7.17 -7.56
N GLN A 38 0.56 -7.44 -8.70
CA GLN A 38 -0.03 -8.76 -8.98
C GLN A 38 1.04 -9.85 -9.04
N THR A 39 2.16 -9.59 -9.73
CA THR A 39 3.30 -10.51 -9.74
C THR A 39 3.87 -10.65 -8.33
N ALA A 40 3.99 -9.55 -7.59
CA ALA A 40 4.52 -9.58 -6.24
C ALA A 40 3.69 -10.45 -5.27
N SER A 41 2.36 -10.49 -5.40
CA SER A 41 1.52 -11.36 -4.55
C SER A 41 1.81 -12.84 -4.74
N THR A 42 2.11 -13.26 -5.97
CA THR A 42 2.49 -14.65 -6.27
C THR A 42 3.93 -14.98 -5.87
N GLN A 43 4.83 -14.00 -5.90
CA GLN A 43 6.27 -14.17 -5.61
C GLN A 43 6.72 -13.48 -4.31
N TRP A 44 5.82 -13.42 -3.32
CA TRP A 44 6.00 -12.67 -2.07
C TRP A 44 7.23 -13.08 -1.25
N LYS A 45 7.78 -14.28 -1.47
CA LYS A 45 8.99 -14.77 -0.80
C LYS A 45 10.26 -14.07 -1.26
N SER A 46 10.27 -13.46 -2.43
CA SER A 46 11.42 -12.68 -2.89
C SER A 46 11.47 -11.32 -2.19
N LYS A 47 12.68 -10.85 -1.86
CA LYS A 47 12.86 -9.55 -1.17
C LYS A 47 12.25 -8.37 -1.96
N PRO A 48 12.46 -8.24 -3.29
CA PRO A 48 11.86 -7.14 -4.06
C PRO A 48 10.34 -7.11 -3.98
N HIS A 49 9.70 -8.26 -4.15
CA HIS A 49 8.24 -8.38 -4.13
C HIS A 49 7.68 -8.17 -2.73
N LEU A 50 8.35 -8.66 -1.69
CA LEU A 50 7.96 -8.41 -0.31
C LEU A 50 7.96 -6.91 0.02
N ILE A 51 8.99 -6.18 -0.39
CA ILE A 51 9.10 -4.73 -0.12
C ILE A 51 8.01 -3.96 -0.86
N LEU A 52 7.71 -4.33 -2.11
CA LEU A 52 6.60 -3.74 -2.86
C LEU A 52 5.25 -4.00 -2.17
N LEU A 53 5.01 -5.24 -1.71
CA LEU A 53 3.77 -5.59 -1.00
C LEU A 53 3.65 -4.83 0.32
N LEU A 54 4.74 -4.67 1.07
CA LEU A 54 4.73 -3.88 2.31
C LEU A 54 4.41 -2.40 2.04
N ALA A 55 5.00 -1.81 1.00
CA ALA A 55 4.65 -0.46 0.58
C ALA A 55 3.17 -0.36 0.18
N PHE A 56 2.66 -1.36 -0.54
CA PHE A 56 1.25 -1.41 -0.96
C PHE A 56 0.29 -1.56 0.22
N VAL A 57 0.60 -2.40 1.22
CA VAL A 57 -0.21 -2.53 2.44
C VAL A 57 -0.26 -1.21 3.22
N LEU A 58 0.87 -0.50 3.35
CA LEU A 58 0.91 0.81 3.98
C LEU A 58 0.09 1.85 3.21
N PHE A 59 0.08 1.77 1.88
CA PHE A 59 -0.76 2.60 1.03
C PHE A 59 -2.27 2.29 1.20
N LEU A 60 -2.66 1.01 1.27
CA LEU A 60 -4.05 0.60 1.48
C LEU A 60 -4.59 1.05 2.85
N THR A 61 -3.73 1.10 3.86
CA THR A 61 -4.09 1.49 5.24
C THR A 61 -3.93 2.98 5.50
N LEU A 62 -3.40 3.76 4.55
CA LEU A 62 -3.15 5.19 4.72
C LEU A 62 -4.41 6.00 5.11
N PRO A 63 -5.58 5.84 4.44
CA PRO A 63 -6.77 6.60 4.81
C PRO A 63 -7.24 6.28 6.23
N LEU A 64 -7.08 5.03 6.66
CA LEU A 64 -7.44 4.58 8.00
C LEU A 64 -6.53 5.23 9.05
N THR A 65 -5.21 5.23 8.81
CA THR A 65 -4.23 5.85 9.71
C THR A 65 -4.44 7.36 9.85
N ILE A 66 -4.70 8.06 8.73
CA ILE A 66 -5.05 9.49 8.74
C ILE A 66 -6.36 9.70 9.49
N GLY A 67 -7.39 8.94 9.12
CA GLY A 67 -8.73 9.08 9.67
C GLY A 67 -8.77 8.88 11.18
N PHE A 68 -8.14 7.82 11.69
CA PHE A 68 -8.02 7.64 13.14
C PHE A 68 -7.22 8.76 13.80
N GLN A 69 -6.14 9.24 13.19
CA GLN A 69 -5.35 10.32 13.80
C GLN A 69 -6.14 11.62 14.03
N PHE A 70 -7.14 11.91 13.19
CA PHE A 70 -7.91 13.17 13.23
C PHE A 70 -9.35 13.04 13.72
N TYR A 71 -9.99 11.87 13.59
CA TYR A 71 -11.43 11.71 13.82
C TYR A 71 -11.83 10.83 15.01
N LEU A 72 -10.86 10.33 15.79
CA LEU A 72 -11.03 9.40 16.93
C LEU A 72 -12.07 9.82 18.00
N ARG A 73 -12.56 11.07 18.01
CA ARG A 73 -13.50 11.60 19.01
C ARG A 73 -14.92 11.88 18.49
N SER A 74 -15.28 11.45 17.28
CA SER A 74 -16.60 11.76 16.69
C SER A 74 -17.18 10.60 15.89
N ASP A 75 -18.48 10.68 15.59
CA ASP A 75 -19.20 9.78 14.68
C ASP A 75 -18.59 9.73 13.26
N ALA A 76 -17.69 10.66 12.93
CA ALA A 76 -16.92 10.66 11.67
C ALA A 76 -16.01 9.42 11.49
N ASN A 77 -15.80 8.62 12.54
CA ASN A 77 -15.14 7.31 12.44
C ASN A 77 -15.82 6.39 11.40
N VAL A 78 -17.16 6.46 11.26
CA VAL A 78 -17.89 5.65 10.27
C VAL A 78 -17.50 6.07 8.85
N LEU A 79 -17.42 7.38 8.58
CA LEU A 79 -17.00 7.90 7.27
C LEU A 79 -15.57 7.51 6.94
N VAL A 80 -14.65 7.59 7.92
CA VAL A 80 -13.26 7.13 7.76
C VAL A 80 -13.22 5.66 7.33
N VAL A 81 -13.99 4.81 7.99
CA VAL A 81 -14.04 3.37 7.67
C VAL A 81 -14.64 3.14 6.29
N ILE A 82 -15.73 3.82 5.93
CA ILE A 82 -16.34 3.71 4.59
C ILE A 82 -15.34 4.12 3.49
N VAL A 83 -14.68 5.27 3.66
CA VAL A 83 -13.66 5.75 2.71
C VAL A 83 -12.52 4.75 2.60
N TRP A 84 -12.03 4.22 3.72
CA TRP A 84 -10.99 3.20 3.71
C TRP A 84 -11.44 1.92 3.00
N ILE A 85 -12.67 1.43 3.23
CA ILE A 85 -13.19 0.24 2.55
C ILE A 85 -13.25 0.46 1.03
N ILE A 86 -13.79 1.60 0.58
CA ILE A 86 -13.88 1.91 -0.86
C ILE A 86 -12.48 2.02 -1.48
N TRP A 87 -11.55 2.68 -0.79
CA TRP A 87 -10.16 2.81 -1.21
C TRP A 87 -9.48 1.45 -1.33
N ALA A 88 -9.49 0.66 -0.25
CA ALA A 88 -8.82 -0.62 -0.18
C ALA A 88 -9.42 -1.62 -1.18
N TYR A 89 -10.76 -1.62 -1.32
CA TYR A 89 -11.45 -2.45 -2.30
C TYR A 89 -11.04 -2.12 -3.74
N ASN A 90 -11.10 -0.84 -4.14
CA ASN A 90 -10.77 -0.45 -5.51
C ASN A 90 -9.32 -0.81 -5.86
N TRP A 91 -8.38 -0.44 -5.01
CA TRP A 91 -6.96 -0.74 -5.26
C TRP A 91 -6.68 -2.24 -5.26
N SER A 92 -7.30 -3.01 -4.36
CA SER A 92 -7.14 -4.48 -4.34
C SER A 92 -7.77 -5.14 -5.57
N LYS A 93 -8.97 -4.69 -5.99
CA LYS A 93 -9.65 -5.19 -7.19
C LYS A 93 -8.77 -5.02 -8.43
N TYR A 94 -8.25 -3.82 -8.67
CA TYR A 94 -7.43 -3.54 -9.85
C TYR A 94 -6.02 -4.14 -9.79
N SER A 95 -5.53 -4.52 -8.60
CA SER A 95 -4.21 -5.12 -8.42
C SER A 95 -4.22 -6.64 -8.43
N PHE A 96 -5.30 -7.30 -7.99
CA PHE A 96 -5.32 -8.76 -7.83
C PHE A 96 -6.36 -9.48 -8.67
N PHE A 97 -7.45 -8.80 -9.06
CA PHE A 97 -8.60 -9.40 -9.73
C PHE A 97 -8.84 -8.77 -11.11
N ARG A 98 -7.77 -8.42 -11.83
CA ARG A 98 -7.89 -8.04 -13.25
C ARG A 98 -8.39 -9.24 -14.03
N GLU A 99 -9.64 -9.15 -14.51
CA GLU A 99 -10.19 -9.97 -15.60
C GLU A 99 -9.49 -9.64 -16.93
#